data_AF-A0A966N0S0-F1
#
_entry.id   AF-A0A966N0S0-F1
#
_cell.length_a   1.000
_cell.length_b   1.000
_cell.length_c   1.000
_cell.angle_alpha   90.00
_cell.angle_beta   90.00
_cell.angle_gamma   90.00
#
_symmetry.space_group_name_H-M   'P 1'
#
loop_
_entity.id
_entity.type
_entity.pdbx_description
1 polymer ?
#
loop_
_entity_poly.entity_id
_entity_poly.type
_entity_poly.pdbx_seq_one_letter_code
_entity_poly.pdbx_strand_id
1 'polypeptide(L)' 'MEPAGLAWVLISSALVLFMTPGLAFFYGGMDRRRNVLNMLMMNFYCVLAVPV' A
#
# COMPACT_ATOMS: atom_id res chain seq x y z
N MET A 1 9.62 24.45 11.13
CA MET A 1 9.47 22.99 10.98
C MET A 1 10.87 22.41 11.01
N GLU A 2 11.20 21.60 12.01
CA GLU A 2 12.53 21.00 12.13
C GLU A 2 12.74 20.02 10.96
N PRO A 3 13.83 20.11 10.17
CA PRO A 3 14.03 19.27 8.98
C PRO A 3 14.04 17.76 9.32
N ALA A 4 14.52 17.39 10.50
CA ALA A 4 14.46 16.02 11.00
C ALA A 4 13.01 15.54 11.24
N GLY A 5 12.14 16.43 11.74
CA GLY A 5 10.72 16.12 11.95
C GLY A 5 9.97 15.91 10.63
N LEU A 6 10.28 16.73 9.60
CA LEU A 6 9.71 16.55 8.26
C LEU A 6 10.19 15.25 7.62
N ALA A 7 11.48 14.92 7.73
CA ALA A 7 12.02 13.66 7.22
C ALA A 7 11.35 12.45 7.87
N TRP A 8 11.13 12.49 9.19
CA TRP A 8 10.45 11.43 9.92
C TRP A 8 9.01 11.21 9.45
N VAL A 9 8.25 12.30 9.30
CA VAL A 9 6.87 12.23 8.82
C VAL A 9 6.81 11.71 7.39
N LEU A 10 7.67 12.20 6.49
CA LEU A 10 7.70 11.73 5.09
C LEU A 10 8.02 10.24 4.98
N ILE A 11 9.00 9.74 5.74
CA ILE A 11 9.34 8.32 5.78
C ILE A 11 8.18 7.51 6.36
N SER A 12 7.57 7.98 7.45
CA SER A 12 6.41 7.33 8.07
C SER A 12 5.23 7.23 7.10
N SER A 13 4.90 8.32 6.41
CA SER A 13 3.85 8.35 5.39
C SER A 13 4.13 7.39 4.23
N ALA A 14 5.38 7.31 3.76
CA ALA A 14 5.77 6.34 2.72
C ALA A 14 5.61 4.88 3.19
N LEU A 15 5.94 4.56 4.44
CA LEU A 15 5.76 3.22 5.01
C LEU A 15 4.28 2.84 5.13
N VAL A 16 3.41 3.78 5.52
CA VAL A 16 1.96 3.57 5.56
C VAL A 16 1.43 3.29 4.15
N LEU A 17 1.86 4.07 3.15
CA LEU A 17 1.45 3.89 1.75
C LEU A 17 1.88 2.52 1.20
N PHE A 18 3.05 2.03 1.63
CA PHE A 18 3.55 0.70 1.28
C PHE A 18 2.74 -0.46 1.89
N MET A 19 1.98 -0.24 2.98
CA MET A 19 1.15 -1.31 3.54
C MET A 19 0.05 -1.77 2.58
N THR A 20 -0.49 -0.86 1.76
CA THR A 20 -1.55 -1.17 0.79
C THR A 20 -1.10 -2.29 -0.16
N PRO A 21 -0.03 -2.17 -0.96
CA PRO A 21 0.45 -3.30 -1.78
C PRO A 21 0.96 -4.48 -0.95
N GLY A 22 1.46 -4.25 0.27
CA GLY A 22 1.84 -5.31 1.20
C GLY A 22 0.69 -6.29 1.50
N LEU A 23 -0.54 -5.77 1.70
CA LEU A 23 -1.74 -6.58 1.87
C LEU A 23 -2.07 -7.37 0.60
N ALA A 24 -1.89 -6.79 -0.59
CA ALA A 24 -2.17 -7.50 -1.85
C ALA A 24 -1.24 -8.70 -2.07
N PHE A 25 0.04 -8.59 -1.68
CA PHE A 25 0.96 -9.73 -1.72
C PHE A 25 0.61 -10.79 -0.67
N PHE A 26 0.28 -10.36 0.55
CA PHE A 26 -0.05 -11.28 1.63
C PHE A 26 -1.37 -12.02 1.38
N TYR A 27 -2.44 -11.29 1.09
CA TYR A 27 -3.76 -11.86 0.79
C TYR A 27 -3.82 -12.52 -0.59
N GLY A 28 -3.12 -11.98 -1.59
CA GLY A 28 -3.00 -12.63 -2.89
C GLY A 28 -2.25 -13.97 -2.83
N GLY A 29 -1.27 -14.12 -1.94
CA GLY A 29 -0.58 -15.39 -1.70
C GLY A 29 -1.44 -16.46 -1.04
N MET A 30 -2.48 -16.05 -0.30
CA MET A 30 -3.46 -16.95 0.31
C MET A 30 -4.65 -17.29 -0.62
N ASP A 31 -4.81 -16.55 -1.72
CA ASP A 31 -5.86 -16.79 -2.71
C ASP A 31 -5.41 -17.75 -3.82
N ARG A 32 -6.36 -18.26 -4.62
CA ARG A 32 -6.06 -19.11 -5.77
C ARG A 32 -5.25 -18.32 -6.80
N ARG A 33 -4.24 -18.98 -7.40
CA ARG A 33 -3.34 -18.40 -8.43
C ARG A 33 -4.04 -17.55 -9.50
N ARG A 34 -5.24 -17.95 -9.94
CA ARG A 34 -6.04 -17.22 -10.94
C ARG A 34 -6.55 -15.84 -10.50
N ASN A 35 -6.64 -15.58 -9.19
CA ASN A 35 -7.21 -14.37 -8.62
C ASN A 35 -6.15 -13.39 -8.10
N VAL A 36 -4.86 -13.75 -8.11
CA VAL A 36 -3.77 -12.91 -7.59
C VAL A 36 -3.71 -11.56 -8.31
N LEU A 37 -3.88 -11.57 -9.64
CA LEU A 37 -3.94 -10.34 -10.44
C LEU A 37 -5.14 -9.47 -10.05
N ASN A 38 -6.30 -10.07 -9.76
CA ASN A 38 -7.49 -9.35 -9.32
C ASN A 38 -7.27 -8.66 -7.97
N MET A 39 -6.61 -9.34 -7.02
CA MET A 39 -6.21 -8.78 -5.72
C MET A 39 -5.24 -7.60 -5.88
N LEU A 40 -4.24 -7.71 -6.77
CA LEU A 40 -3.32 -6.61 -7.09
C LEU A 40 -4.05 -5.41 -7.70
N MET A 41 -4.96 -5.63 -8.66
CA MET A 41 -5.70 -4.55 -9.31
C MET A 41 -6.64 -3.83 -8.33
N MET A 42 -7.30 -4.56 -7.43
CA MET A 42 -8.12 -3.98 -6.37
C MET A 42 -7.29 -3.08 -5.44
N ASN A 43 -6.03 -3.44 -5.21
CA ASN A 43 -5.12 -2.65 -4.41
C ASN A 43 -4.74 -1.32 -5.04
N PHE A 44 -4.37 -1.32 -6.32
CA PHE A 44 -4.10 -0.10 -7.08
C PHE A 44 -5.33 0.80 -7.15
N TYR A 45 -6.53 0.21 -7.27
CA TYR A 45 -7.77 0.97 -7.21
C TYR A 45 -7.99 1.63 -5.84
N CYS A 46 -7.72 0.91 -4.74
CA CYS A 46 -7.81 1.51 -3.39
C CYS A 46 -6.86 2.68 -3.20
N VAL A 47 -5.62 2.61 -3.70
CA VAL A 47 -4.66 3.73 -3.63
C VAL A 47 -5.14 4.94 -4.43
N LEU A 48 -5.79 4.74 -5.58
CA LEU A 48 -6.32 5.83 -6.40
C LEU A 48 -7.64 6.41 -5.88
N ALA A 49 -8.52 5.57 -5.32
CA ALA A 49 -9.87 5.96 -4.92
C ALA A 49 -9.92 6.56 -3.51
N VAL A 50 -9.01 6.17 -2.62
CA VAL A 50 -8.92 6.73 -1.26
C VAL A 50 -8.01 7.95 -1.31
N PRO A 51 -8.56 9.18 -1.16
CA PRO A 51 -7.72 10.35 -0.98
C PRO A 51 -7.00 10.24 0.37
N VAL A 52 -5.67 10.30 0.33
CA VAL A 52 -4.80 10.39 1.52
C VAL A 52 -4.62 11.85 1.93
#